data_AF-A0A6M3ZB54-F1
#
_entry.id   AF-A0A6M3ZB54-F1
#
_cell.length_a   1.000
_cell.length_b   1.000
_cell.length_c   1.000
_cell.angle_alpha   90.00
_cell.angle_beta   90.00
_cell.angle_gamma   90.00
#
_symmetry.space_group_name_H-M   'P 1'
#
loop_
_entity.id
_entity.type
_entity.pdbx_description
1 polymer ?
#
loop_
_entity_poly.entity_id
_entity_poly.type
_entity_poly.pdbx_seq_one_letter_code
_entity_poly.pdbx_strand_id
1 'polypeptide(L)'
;MRFTKVVGFLSVLGLAAVFPLTAQAEKAGTAGAGEWDKLGTYTYTYSSPTVYSTGGDFRVCLSGSTPFSVSLHLYEDDPGDNPDDYVGANYFSPGECHTFGSIGKFVDGSNNKAEFFVTDYSGKSKTVTFYD
;
A
#
# COMPACT_ATOMS: atom_id res chain seq x y z
N MET A 1 17.57 -70.27 18.29
CA MET A 1 17.71 -70.58 16.85
C MET A 1 16.63 -69.79 16.11
N ARG A 2 16.97 -68.71 15.42
CA ARG A 2 17.49 -68.62 14.03
C ARG A 2 16.35 -68.31 13.04
N PHE A 3 16.41 -67.09 12.48
CA PHE A 3 15.91 -66.59 11.19
C PHE A 3 14.36 -66.56 10.99
N THR A 4 13.71 -65.60 10.33
CA THR A 4 14.08 -64.83 9.13
C THR A 4 13.23 -63.55 9.00
N LYS A 5 13.83 -62.53 8.36
CA LYS A 5 13.34 -61.21 7.92
C LYS A 5 12.01 -61.24 7.15
N VAL A 6 11.24 -60.13 7.21
CA VAL A 6 10.82 -59.35 6.01
C VAL A 6 10.80 -57.85 6.35
N VAL A 7 11.44 -57.09 5.48
CA VAL A 7 11.63 -55.63 5.45
C VAL A 7 10.52 -55.01 4.61
N GLY A 8 10.06 -53.80 4.95
CA GLY A 8 9.28 -52.99 4.02
C GLY A 8 8.69 -51.71 4.61
N PHE A 9 9.52 -50.72 4.97
CA PHE A 9 9.07 -49.35 5.15
C PHE A 9 9.58 -48.51 3.99
N LEU A 10 8.70 -48.17 3.05
CA LEU A 10 8.96 -47.11 2.07
C LEU A 10 9.02 -45.78 2.82
N SER A 11 10.21 -45.19 2.92
CA SER A 11 10.38 -43.80 3.32
C SER A 11 10.31 -42.93 2.07
N VAL A 12 9.27 -42.12 1.94
CA VAL A 12 9.21 -41.06 0.93
C VAL A 12 9.86 -39.82 1.54
N LEU A 13 11.12 -39.57 1.17
CA LEU A 13 11.78 -38.28 1.38
C LEU A 13 11.26 -37.30 0.31
N GLY A 14 10.30 -36.46 0.68
CA GLY A 14 9.89 -35.31 -0.12
C GLY A 14 10.84 -34.13 0.14
N LEU A 15 11.67 -33.81 -0.85
CA LEU A 15 12.60 -32.68 -0.83
C LEU A 15 11.81 -31.36 -0.88
N ALA A 16 11.78 -30.60 0.21
CA ALA A 16 11.20 -29.25 0.24
C ALA A 16 12.14 -28.30 -0.51
N ALA A 17 11.76 -27.91 -1.73
CA ALA A 17 12.44 -26.84 -2.48
C ALA A 17 12.10 -25.50 -1.83
N VAL A 18 13.04 -24.97 -1.03
CA VAL A 18 12.97 -23.63 -0.46
C VAL A 18 13.34 -22.66 -1.58
N PHE A 19 12.35 -22.04 -2.21
CA PHE A 19 12.60 -20.92 -3.11
C PHE A 19 12.89 -19.67 -2.26
N PRO A 20 14.05 -19.02 -2.41
CA PRO A 20 14.26 -17.72 -1.79
C PRO A 20 13.36 -16.71 -2.48
N LEU A 21 12.30 -16.28 -1.79
CA LEU A 21 11.51 -15.12 -2.17
C LEU A 21 12.41 -13.90 -2.01
N THR A 22 12.98 -13.42 -3.11
CA THR A 22 13.74 -12.17 -3.12
C THR A 22 12.73 -11.03 -3.10
N ALA A 23 12.53 -10.44 -1.92
CA ALA A 23 11.83 -9.17 -1.80
C ALA A 23 12.69 -8.08 -2.47
N GLN A 24 12.25 -7.57 -3.61
CA GLN A 24 12.84 -6.37 -4.21
C GLN A 24 12.29 -5.17 -3.44
N ALA A 25 13.12 -4.60 -2.56
CA ALA A 25 12.87 -3.27 -2.03
C ALA A 25 13.20 -2.26 -3.15
N GLU A 26 12.17 -1.72 -3.79
CA GLU A 26 12.28 -0.58 -4.69
C GLU A 26 12.88 0.59 -3.87
N LYS A 27 14.05 1.09 -4.27
CA LYS A 27 14.69 2.22 -3.62
C LYS A 27 13.85 3.47 -3.90
N ALA A 28 13.11 3.95 -2.91
CA ALA A 28 12.52 5.28 -2.94
C ALA A 28 13.67 6.29 -3.15
N GLY A 29 13.70 6.93 -4.31
CA GLY A 29 14.63 8.01 -4.58
C GLY A 29 14.14 9.23 -3.83
N THR A 30 14.98 9.79 -2.95
CA THR A 30 14.73 11.09 -2.33
C THR A 30 14.88 12.18 -3.40
N ALA A 31 13.80 12.86 -3.74
CA ALA A 31 13.77 13.99 -4.64
C ALA A 31 14.46 15.20 -4.02
N GLY A 32 14.85 16.16 -4.86
CA GLY A 32 15.47 17.40 -4.39
C GLY A 32 14.49 18.24 -3.57
N ALA A 33 15.01 19.19 -2.79
CA ALA A 33 14.14 20.14 -2.08
C ALA A 33 13.19 20.86 -3.05
N GLY A 34 11.88 20.72 -2.83
CA GLY A 34 10.82 21.30 -3.67
C GLY A 34 10.30 20.38 -4.78
N GLU A 35 10.76 19.14 -4.86
CA GLU A 35 10.22 18.11 -5.75
C GLU A 35 9.35 17.12 -4.96
N TRP A 36 8.34 16.55 -5.64
CA TRP A 36 7.46 15.54 -5.09
C TRP A 36 8.12 14.15 -5.12
N ASP A 37 8.18 13.48 -3.98
CA ASP A 37 8.60 12.09 -3.84
C ASP A 37 7.45 11.17 -4.23
N LYS A 38 7.62 10.39 -5.31
CA LYS A 38 6.60 9.42 -5.71
C LYS A 38 6.59 8.23 -4.75
N LEU A 39 5.50 8.09 -4.00
CA LEU A 39 5.31 6.98 -3.07
C LEU A 39 4.78 5.70 -3.76
N GLY A 40 3.99 5.85 -4.83
CA GLY A 40 3.52 4.70 -5.61
C GLY A 40 2.32 4.99 -6.50
N THR A 41 2.02 4.06 -7.41
CA THR A 41 0.85 4.09 -8.30
C THR A 41 0.07 2.80 -8.12
N TYR A 42 -1.23 2.88 -7.85
CA TYR A 42 -2.05 1.73 -7.50
C TYR A 42 -3.39 1.74 -8.21
N THR A 43 -3.83 0.56 -8.61
CA THR A 43 -5.17 0.34 -9.18
C THR A 43 -6.02 -0.44 -8.19
N TYR A 44 -7.20 0.07 -7.86
CA TYR A 44 -8.08 -0.51 -6.83
C TYR A 44 -9.56 -0.23 -7.11
N THR A 45 -10.44 -0.94 -6.41
CA THR A 45 -11.91 -0.79 -6.55
C THR A 45 -12.58 -0.09 -5.38
N TYR A 46 -12.11 -0.27 -4.15
CA TYR A 46 -12.73 0.36 -2.96
C TYR A 46 -11.72 1.07 -2.06
N SER A 47 -10.56 0.45 -1.82
CA SER A 47 -9.47 1.05 -1.05
C SER A 47 -8.13 0.81 -1.74
N SER A 48 -7.24 1.81 -1.72
CA SER A 48 -5.84 1.62 -2.12
C SER A 48 -5.07 0.84 -1.04
N PRO A 49 -3.88 0.32 -1.37
CA PRO A 49 -2.89 0.01 -0.34
C PRO A 49 -2.51 1.25 0.48
N THR A 50 -2.07 1.02 1.70
CA THR A 50 -1.43 2.03 2.57
C THR A 50 -0.07 2.45 2.00
N VAL A 51 0.22 3.74 2.05
CA VAL A 51 1.53 4.32 1.70
C VAL A 51 2.06 5.16 2.87
N TYR A 52 3.38 5.15 3.05
CA TYR A 52 4.03 5.83 4.17
C TYR A 52 4.48 7.23 3.77
N SER A 53 4.00 8.23 4.51
CA SER A 53 4.37 9.64 4.32
C SER A 53 5.22 10.16 5.48
N THR A 54 6.07 11.14 5.19
CA THR A 54 6.81 11.96 6.15
C THR A 54 5.93 12.98 6.88
N GLY A 55 4.66 13.14 6.48
CA GLY A 55 3.68 14.03 7.14
C GLY A 55 3.74 15.49 6.72
N GLY A 56 4.45 15.80 5.63
CA GLY A 56 4.38 17.11 4.99
C GLY A 56 3.05 17.33 4.27
N ASP A 57 3.13 17.92 3.09
CA ASP A 57 2.00 17.93 2.17
C ASP A 57 1.90 16.55 1.50
N PHE A 58 0.69 16.04 1.29
CA PHE A 58 0.48 14.75 0.63
C PHE A 58 -0.39 14.93 -0.59
N ARG A 59 0.05 14.43 -1.74
CA ARG A 59 -0.62 14.65 -3.03
C ARG A 59 -1.17 13.35 -3.59
N VAL A 60 -2.45 13.37 -3.94
CA VAL A 60 -3.14 12.28 -4.64
C VAL A 60 -3.45 12.75 -6.05
N CYS A 61 -3.14 11.92 -7.05
CA CYS A 61 -3.48 12.17 -8.45
C CYS A 61 -4.34 11.03 -9.00
N LEU A 62 -5.54 11.35 -9.51
CA LEU A 62 -6.35 10.39 -10.25
C LEU A 62 -5.77 10.23 -11.66
N SER A 63 -5.52 9.00 -12.10
CA SER A 63 -5.03 8.75 -13.47
C SER A 63 -5.98 9.33 -14.51
N GLY A 64 -5.44 10.02 -15.52
CA GLY A 64 -6.19 10.49 -16.67
C GLY A 64 -6.81 9.36 -17.51
N SER A 65 -6.35 8.12 -17.33
CA SER A 65 -6.98 6.93 -17.93
C SER A 65 -8.25 6.47 -17.23
N THR A 66 -8.58 7.02 -16.04
CA THR A 66 -9.83 6.71 -15.34
C THR A 66 -10.98 7.39 -16.07
N PRO A 67 -12.01 6.67 -16.57
CA PRO A 67 -13.02 7.26 -17.45
C PRO A 67 -14.16 7.99 -16.71
N PHE A 68 -13.98 8.29 -15.42
CA PHE A 68 -14.98 8.91 -14.57
C PHE A 68 -14.33 9.74 -13.47
N SER A 69 -15.06 10.75 -13.01
CA SER A 69 -14.71 11.51 -11.81
C SER A 69 -15.21 10.80 -10.55
N VAL A 70 -14.50 10.96 -9.43
CA VAL A 70 -14.80 10.26 -8.18
C VAL A 70 -14.41 11.09 -6.96
N SER A 71 -15.18 10.98 -5.88
CA SER A 71 -14.80 11.50 -4.56
C SER A 71 -13.89 10.49 -3.88
N LEU A 72 -12.65 10.89 -3.59
CA LEU A 72 -11.70 10.06 -2.85
C LEU A 72 -11.58 10.61 -1.43
N HIS A 73 -11.69 9.73 -0.45
CA HIS A 73 -11.57 10.03 0.97
C HIS A 73 -10.21 9.53 1.45
N LEU A 74 -9.39 10.43 1.98
CA LEU A 74 -8.09 10.13 2.56
C LEU A 74 -8.26 9.77 4.03
N TYR A 75 -7.68 8.64 4.41
CA TYR A 75 -7.62 8.14 5.77
C TYR A 75 -6.17 7.88 6.16
N GLU A 76 -5.93 7.91 7.46
CA GLU A 76 -4.71 7.41 8.08
C GLU A 76 -5.04 6.11 8.84
N ASP A 77 -4.25 5.08 8.60
CA ASP A 77 -4.39 3.73 9.16
C ASP A 77 -3.71 3.69 10.54
N ASP A 78 -4.51 3.74 11.61
CA ASP A 78 -4.04 3.62 12.99
C ASP A 78 -3.99 2.13 13.36
N PRO A 79 -2.79 1.52 13.37
CA PRO A 79 -2.67 0.07 13.41
C PRO A 79 -3.13 -0.52 14.75
N GLY A 80 -4.00 -1.52 14.69
CA GLY A 80 -4.41 -2.33 15.84
C GLY A 80 -5.91 -2.36 16.04
N ASP A 81 -6.37 -2.01 17.26
CA ASP A 81 -7.80 -1.93 17.62
C ASP A 81 -8.36 -0.51 17.51
N ASN A 82 -7.54 0.44 17.06
CA ASN A 82 -7.96 1.82 16.87
C ASN A 82 -8.68 1.97 15.51
N PRO A 83 -9.67 2.86 15.41
CA PRO A 83 -10.28 3.18 14.12
C PRO A 83 -9.37 4.07 13.28
N ASP A 84 -9.34 3.84 11.97
CA ASP A 84 -8.68 4.71 10.99
C ASP A 84 -9.15 6.16 11.12
N ASP A 85 -8.20 7.09 11.05
CA ASP A 85 -8.43 8.51 11.22
C ASP A 85 -8.79 9.19 9.89
N TYR A 86 -9.92 9.90 9.86
CA TYR A 86 -10.33 10.63 8.66
C TYR A 86 -9.51 11.91 8.48
N VAL A 87 -8.79 12.00 7.37
CA VAL A 87 -7.94 13.16 7.02
C VAL A 87 -8.74 14.20 6.24
N GLY A 88 -9.47 13.77 5.23
CA GLY A 88 -10.22 14.66 4.35
C GLY A 88 -10.71 13.98 3.07
N ALA A 89 -11.32 14.75 2.18
CA ALA A 89 -11.75 14.24 0.87
C ALA A 89 -11.71 15.34 -0.19
N ASN A 90 -11.61 14.91 -1.45
CA ASN A 90 -11.76 15.80 -2.59
C ASN A 90 -12.47 15.09 -3.75
N TYR A 91 -13.11 15.86 -4.63
CA TYR A 91 -13.67 15.35 -5.87
C TYR A 91 -12.64 15.50 -6.99
N PHE A 92 -12.32 14.39 -7.66
CA PHE A 92 -11.29 14.35 -8.69
C PHE A 92 -11.90 14.10 -10.06
N SER A 93 -11.54 14.94 -11.01
CA SER A 93 -11.71 14.66 -12.44
C SER A 93 -10.54 13.80 -12.96
N PRO A 94 -10.71 13.06 -14.08
CA PRO A 94 -9.61 12.31 -14.67
C PRO A 94 -8.38 13.18 -14.93
N GLY A 95 -7.22 12.78 -14.39
CA GLY A 95 -5.96 13.51 -14.51
C GLY A 95 -5.76 14.62 -13.47
N GLU A 96 -6.74 14.87 -12.62
CA GLU A 96 -6.65 15.87 -11.55
C GLU A 96 -5.81 15.36 -10.38
N CYS A 97 -5.10 16.29 -9.74
CA CYS A 97 -4.44 16.05 -8.47
C CYS A 97 -4.95 17.01 -7.40
N HIS A 98 -4.90 16.56 -6.16
CA HIS A 98 -5.20 17.34 -4.98
C HIS A 98 -4.11 17.15 -3.94
N THR A 99 -3.77 18.23 -3.24
CA THR A 99 -2.79 18.23 -2.16
C THR A 99 -3.51 18.45 -0.84
N PHE A 100 -3.36 17.50 0.07
CA PHE A 100 -3.77 17.58 1.45
C PHE A 100 -2.60 18.16 2.25
N GLY A 101 -2.74 19.39 2.73
CA GLY A 101 -1.71 20.09 3.49
C GLY A 101 -2.05 20.20 4.98
N SER A 102 -1.06 20.54 5.79
CA SER A 102 -1.20 20.68 7.26
C SER A 102 -1.68 19.39 7.96
N ILE A 103 -1.23 18.23 7.45
CA ILE A 103 -1.64 16.90 7.94
C ILE A 103 -0.55 16.19 8.76
N GLY A 104 0.56 16.86 9.08
CA GLY A 104 1.64 16.25 9.88
C GLY A 104 1.27 15.81 11.30
N LYS A 105 0.07 16.16 11.76
CA LYS A 105 -0.49 15.65 13.03
C LYS A 105 -0.80 14.15 13.01
N PHE A 106 -0.89 13.55 11.82
CA PHE A 106 -1.13 12.11 11.65
C PHE A 106 0.17 11.30 11.51
N VAL A 107 1.34 11.92 11.75
CA VAL A 107 2.60 11.16 11.85
C VAL A 107 2.68 10.56 13.24
N ASP A 108 2.64 9.24 13.32
CA ASP A 108 2.70 8.53 14.58
C ASP A 108 3.42 7.17 14.47
N GLY A 109 3.03 6.22 15.32
CA GLY A 109 3.56 4.87 15.31
C GLY A 109 5.04 4.77 15.71
N SER A 110 5.58 3.57 15.58
CA SER A 110 6.99 3.29 15.89
C SER A 110 7.94 3.61 14.72
N ASN A 111 7.40 3.73 13.51
CA ASN A 111 8.13 4.08 12.28
C ASN A 111 8.20 5.60 12.04
N ASN A 112 7.47 6.42 12.82
CA ASN A 112 7.35 7.87 12.65
C ASN A 112 6.95 8.24 11.22
N LYS A 113 5.87 7.62 10.74
CA LYS A 113 5.24 7.89 9.45
C LYS A 113 3.74 8.12 9.65
N ALA A 114 3.13 8.70 8.63
CA ALA A 114 1.68 8.68 8.49
C ALA A 114 1.31 7.60 7.47
N GLU A 115 0.35 6.76 7.82
CA GLU A 115 -0.03 5.58 7.07
C GLU A 115 -1.26 5.86 6.20
N PHE A 116 -1.07 6.52 5.05
CA PHE A 116 -2.21 7.01 4.27
C PHE A 116 -2.76 6.02 3.24
N PHE A 117 -4.08 6.01 3.09
CA PHE A 117 -4.77 5.33 1.99
C PHE A 117 -6.03 6.09 1.57
N VAL A 118 -6.50 5.87 0.34
CA VAL A 118 -7.77 6.46 -0.13
C VAL A 118 -8.85 5.41 -0.33
N THR A 119 -10.08 5.80 0.01
CA THR A 119 -11.27 5.00 -0.22
C THR A 119 -12.30 5.72 -1.09
N ASP A 120 -13.12 4.93 -1.77
CA ASP A 120 -14.37 5.38 -2.38
C ASP A 120 -15.36 4.20 -2.52
N TYR A 121 -16.62 4.54 -2.74
CA TYR A 121 -17.72 3.56 -2.82
C TYR A 121 -18.33 3.46 -4.23
N SER A 122 -17.60 3.87 -5.26
CA SER A 122 -18.12 3.85 -6.65
C SER A 122 -18.28 2.43 -7.21
N GLY A 123 -17.60 1.43 -6.64
CA GLY A 123 -17.56 0.05 -7.14
C GLY A 123 -16.85 -0.11 -8.49
N LYS A 124 -16.16 0.93 -8.97
CA LYS A 124 -15.45 0.94 -10.26
C LYS A 124 -13.95 0.88 -10.04
N SER A 125 -13.20 0.14 -10.84
CA SER A 125 -11.72 0.16 -10.74
C SER A 125 -11.17 1.53 -11.20
N LYS A 126 -10.18 2.07 -10.49
CA LYS A 126 -9.46 3.31 -10.82
C LYS A 126 -7.99 3.22 -10.45
N THR A 127 -7.18 4.10 -11.01
CA THR A 127 -5.75 4.20 -10.72
C THR A 127 -5.42 5.55 -10.10
N VAL A 128 -4.69 5.54 -8.99
CA VAL A 128 -4.19 6.75 -8.33
C VAL A 128 -2.67 6.70 -8.20
N THR A 129 -2.04 7.86 -8.10
CA THR A 129 -0.63 7.99 -7.73
C THR A 129 -0.50 8.91 -6.52
N PHE A 130 0.35 8.50 -5.58
CA PHE A 130 0.63 9.23 -4.35
C PHE A 130 2.01 9.89 -4.41
N TYR A 131 2.10 11.08 -3.84
CA TYR A 131 3.35 11.79 -3.64
C TYR A 131 3.40 12.48 -2.27
N ASP A 132 4.62 12.73 -1.81
CA ASP A 132 5.01 13.37 -0.54
C ASP A 132 6.04 14.47 -0.81
#